data_AF-A0A2H0HEU6-F1
#
_entry.id   AF-A0A2H0HEU6-F1
#
_cell.length_a   1.000
_cell.length_b   1.000
_cell.length_c   1.000
_cell.angle_alpha   90.00
_cell.angle_beta   90.00
_cell.angle_gamma   90.00
#
_symmetry.space_group_name_H-M   'P 1'
#
loop_
_entity.id
_entity.type
_entity.pdbx_description
1 polymer ?
#
loop_
_entity_poly.entity_id
_entity_poly.type
_entity_poly.pdbx_seq_one_letter_code
_entity_poly.pdbx_strand_id
1 'polypeptide(L)'
;QSAFALKININGDEVWRATIEDSSKFMALCITASGHIALAGNKNNHCFLSLVSSESGTEIWSYQEEVSEGFWFGSVNEITNGTDYRLHAARTTNATHLIQYYVFDSESGNYIVDVEDINNIFSPVFVSGQISPNQIWFACEGLVICNNYNGLCGFWMFSALHIAGVDRYSPDKGCVVRLFAWGSEYYIGVLTKTLEGNIVYGNAFEIVYPNFNVKGSGILGSDKILVTGTIEDELAVWFIDYALTNMYERTYQSDPPRMGVDVLGLPSNDMVIMGTETGSTGD
;
A
#
# COMPACT_ATOMS: atom_id res chain seq x y z
N GLN A 1 -0.50 -20.16 -1.90
CA GLN A 1 -0.78 -18.91 -2.63
C GLN A 1 0.56 -18.28 -2.91
N SER A 2 0.72 -17.74 -4.10
CA SER A 2 1.97 -17.13 -4.54
C SER A 2 1.76 -15.63 -4.64
N ALA A 3 2.68 -14.87 -4.08
CA ALA A 3 2.68 -13.43 -4.25
C ALA A 3 3.10 -13.09 -5.68
N PHE A 4 2.50 -12.06 -6.27
CA PHE A 4 2.91 -11.52 -7.55
C PHE A 4 3.03 -10.00 -7.49
N ALA A 5 3.89 -9.45 -8.33
CA ALA A 5 3.93 -8.04 -8.71
C ALA A 5 3.91 -7.96 -10.24
N LEU A 6 3.11 -7.05 -10.78
CA LEU A 6 2.83 -6.91 -12.20
C LEU A 6 2.86 -5.43 -12.56
N LYS A 7 3.69 -5.07 -13.53
CA LYS A 7 3.66 -3.74 -14.15
C LYS A 7 2.77 -3.76 -15.38
N ILE A 8 1.88 -2.78 -15.47
CA ILE A 8 1.11 -2.48 -16.68
C ILE A 8 1.48 -1.11 -17.25
N ASN A 9 1.37 -0.96 -18.56
CA ASN A 9 1.56 0.32 -19.24
C ASN A 9 0.29 1.17 -19.23
N ILE A 10 0.36 2.38 -19.79
CA ILE A 10 -0.79 3.32 -19.91
C ILE A 10 -2.00 2.76 -20.67
N ASN A 11 -1.82 1.77 -21.56
CA ASN A 11 -2.92 1.11 -22.27
C ASN A 11 -3.52 -0.05 -21.44
N GLY A 12 -2.85 -0.43 -20.37
CA GLY A 12 -3.17 -1.56 -19.51
C GLY A 12 -2.60 -2.89 -19.98
N ASP A 13 -1.60 -2.89 -20.88
CA ASP A 13 -0.89 -4.10 -21.26
C ASP A 13 0.18 -4.45 -20.22
N GLU A 14 0.33 -5.74 -19.93
CA GLU A 14 1.38 -6.27 -19.06
C GLU A 14 2.77 -6.01 -19.66
N VAL A 15 3.65 -5.36 -18.89
CA VAL A 15 5.04 -5.07 -19.25
C VAL A 15 5.97 -6.14 -18.68
N TRP A 16 5.83 -6.43 -17.39
CA TRP A 16 6.55 -7.49 -16.71
C TRP A 16 5.75 -7.99 -15.52
N ARG A 17 6.05 -9.22 -15.09
CA ARG A 17 5.51 -9.84 -13.89
C ARG A 17 6.61 -10.57 -13.13
N ALA A 18 6.60 -10.44 -11.81
CA ALA A 18 7.42 -11.18 -10.87
C ALA A 18 6.51 -11.97 -9.94
N THR A 19 6.63 -13.29 -9.93
CA THR A 19 5.86 -14.18 -9.04
C THR A 19 6.81 -14.91 -8.11
N ILE A 20 6.48 -14.98 -6.82
CA ILE A 20 7.22 -15.77 -5.84
C ILE A 20 6.68 -17.20 -5.86
N GLU A 21 7.57 -18.16 -6.09
CA GLU A 21 7.19 -19.58 -6.14
C GLU A 21 6.75 -20.13 -4.77
N ASP A 22 7.36 -19.63 -3.70
CA ASP A 22 7.03 -20.01 -2.32
C ASP A 22 5.69 -19.44 -1.84
N SER A 23 5.14 -20.06 -0.80
CA SER A 23 3.94 -19.57 -0.13
C SER A 23 4.17 -18.17 0.45
N SER A 24 3.52 -17.17 -0.13
CA SER A 24 3.83 -15.76 0.09
C SER A 24 2.64 -14.86 -0.19
N LYS A 25 2.69 -13.64 0.35
CA LYS A 25 1.74 -12.57 0.06
C LYS A 25 2.40 -11.21 0.19
N PHE A 26 2.31 -10.38 -0.85
CA PHE A 26 2.62 -8.97 -0.76
C PHE A 26 1.43 -8.19 -0.18
N MET A 27 1.72 -7.17 0.63
CA MET A 27 0.74 -6.39 1.38
C MET A 27 1.01 -4.88 1.38
N ALA A 28 2.22 -4.46 1.06
CA ALA A 28 2.56 -3.05 0.94
C ALA A 28 3.70 -2.85 -0.07
N LEU A 29 3.67 -1.73 -0.77
CA LEU A 29 4.71 -1.38 -1.74
C LEU A 29 5.04 0.10 -1.66
N CYS A 30 6.22 0.46 -2.14
CA CYS A 30 6.72 1.82 -2.16
C CYS A 30 7.65 2.01 -3.36
N ILE A 31 7.52 3.12 -4.09
CA ILE A 31 8.55 3.56 -5.04
C ILE A 31 9.65 4.26 -4.25
N THR A 32 10.89 3.79 -4.41
CA THR A 32 12.07 4.42 -3.81
C THR A 32 12.51 5.65 -4.59
N ALA A 33 13.35 6.49 -4.00
CA ALA A 33 13.97 7.63 -4.65
C ALA A 33 14.87 7.24 -5.83
N SER A 34 15.45 6.03 -5.81
CA SER A 34 16.16 5.44 -6.94
C SER A 34 15.22 4.97 -8.07
N GLY A 35 13.91 5.00 -7.86
CA GLY A 35 12.90 4.58 -8.83
C GLY A 35 12.65 3.08 -8.85
N HIS A 36 13.19 2.34 -7.89
CA HIS A 36 12.90 0.92 -7.67
C HIS A 36 11.61 0.74 -6.87
N ILE A 37 11.14 -0.50 -6.75
CA ILE A 37 9.91 -0.83 -6.03
C ILE A 37 10.26 -1.73 -4.85
N ALA A 38 10.02 -1.25 -3.63
CA ALA A 38 10.04 -2.08 -2.44
C ALA A 38 8.70 -2.81 -2.30
N LEU A 39 8.74 -4.11 -2.03
CA LEU A 39 7.60 -5.00 -1.88
C LEU A 39 7.68 -5.67 -0.50
N ALA A 40 6.73 -5.36 0.37
CA ALA A 40 6.65 -5.86 1.73
C ALA A 40 5.48 -6.83 1.90
N GLY A 41 5.68 -7.84 2.74
CA GLY A 41 4.64 -8.82 3.02
C GLY A 41 5.15 -9.98 3.85
N ASN A 42 4.73 -11.18 3.46
CA ASN A 42 5.15 -12.42 4.09
C ASN A 42 5.68 -13.43 3.08
N LYS A 43 6.61 -14.26 3.54
CA LYS A 43 7.13 -15.43 2.83
C LYS A 43 7.35 -16.54 3.83
N ASN A 44 6.77 -17.71 3.58
CA ASN A 44 6.82 -18.86 4.49
C ASN A 44 6.39 -18.51 5.94
N ASN A 45 5.36 -17.68 6.09
CA ASN A 45 4.84 -17.20 7.38
C ASN A 45 5.82 -16.33 8.21
N HIS A 46 6.80 -15.73 7.54
CA HIS A 46 7.77 -14.81 8.13
C HIS A 46 7.69 -13.45 7.43
N CYS A 47 8.11 -12.39 8.13
CA CYS A 47 8.31 -11.06 7.56
C CYS A 47 9.25 -11.14 6.35
N PHE A 48 8.82 -10.54 5.25
CA PHE A 48 9.54 -10.54 3.98
C PHE A 48 9.50 -9.16 3.32
N LEU A 49 10.66 -8.74 2.82
CA LEU A 49 10.85 -7.50 2.08
C LEU A 49 11.74 -7.79 0.87
N SER A 50 11.39 -7.26 -0.30
CA SER A 50 12.20 -7.36 -1.52
C SER A 50 12.25 -6.01 -2.22
N LEU A 51 13.35 -5.73 -2.90
CA LEU A 51 13.45 -4.61 -3.83
C LEU A 51 13.56 -5.15 -5.24
N VAL A 52 12.70 -4.65 -6.12
CA VAL A 52 12.70 -5.02 -7.55
C VAL A 52 12.93 -3.81 -8.43
N SER A 53 13.56 -4.03 -9.57
CA SER A 53 13.65 -3.02 -10.63
C SER A 53 12.25 -2.68 -11.16
N SER A 54 11.89 -1.39 -11.20
CA SER A 54 10.63 -0.94 -11.81
C SER A 54 10.61 -1.09 -13.33
N GLU A 55 11.77 -1.26 -13.96
CA GLU A 55 11.90 -1.45 -15.40
C GLU A 55 11.70 -2.91 -15.81
N SER A 56 12.24 -3.85 -15.04
CA SER A 56 12.29 -5.27 -15.42
C SER A 56 11.59 -6.23 -14.48
N GLY A 57 11.18 -5.78 -13.28
CA GLY A 57 10.65 -6.65 -12.22
C GLY A 57 11.69 -7.59 -11.59
N THR A 58 12.96 -7.48 -11.98
CA THR A 58 14.04 -8.33 -11.45
C THR A 58 14.33 -7.96 -10.00
N GLU A 59 14.41 -8.96 -9.13
CA GLU A 59 14.84 -8.79 -7.74
C GLU A 59 16.31 -8.29 -7.70
N ILE A 60 16.51 -7.22 -6.96
CA ILE A 60 17.81 -6.61 -6.68
C ILE A 60 18.36 -7.21 -5.38
N TRP A 61 17.53 -7.21 -4.34
CA TRP A 61 17.82 -7.86 -3.06
C TRP A 61 16.53 -8.28 -2.37
N SER A 62 16.63 -9.22 -1.45
CA SER A 62 15.54 -9.62 -0.57
C SER A 62 16.02 -9.90 0.86
N TYR A 63 15.08 -9.78 1.78
CA TYR A 63 15.24 -10.01 3.20
C TYR A 63 14.05 -10.83 3.72
N GLN A 64 14.36 -11.88 4.48
CA GLN A 64 13.37 -12.67 5.22
C GLN A 64 13.83 -12.79 6.67
N GLU A 65 12.97 -12.46 7.62
CA GLU A 65 13.30 -12.56 9.04
C GLU A 65 13.00 -13.96 9.57
N GLU A 66 14.03 -14.75 9.88
CA GLU A 66 13.89 -16.16 10.29
C GLU A 66 13.11 -16.37 11.59
N VAL A 67 12.98 -15.35 12.46
CA VAL A 67 12.39 -15.44 13.81
C VAL A 67 11.12 -14.60 13.96
N SER A 68 10.29 -14.58 12.92
CA SER A 68 9.08 -13.77 12.81
C SER A 68 7.82 -14.57 12.50
N GLU A 69 7.78 -15.84 12.92
CA GLU A 69 6.64 -16.72 12.63
C GLU A 69 5.29 -16.09 13.04
N GLY A 70 4.36 -16.01 12.08
CA GLY A 70 3.03 -15.44 12.28
C GLY A 70 2.97 -13.90 12.17
N PHE A 71 4.09 -13.26 11.82
CA PHE A 71 4.17 -11.84 11.49
C PHE A 71 4.50 -11.63 10.01
N TRP A 72 4.21 -10.41 9.56
CA TRP A 72 4.55 -9.95 8.22
C TRP A 72 4.80 -8.45 8.21
N PHE A 73 5.42 -7.94 7.14
CA PHE A 73 5.49 -6.50 6.93
C PHE A 73 4.20 -6.03 6.26
N GLY A 74 3.37 -5.31 7.00
CA GLY A 74 2.08 -4.78 6.51
C GLY A 74 2.18 -3.40 5.91
N SER A 75 3.37 -2.80 5.90
CA SER A 75 3.61 -1.44 5.44
C SER A 75 5.09 -1.29 5.10
N VAL A 76 5.40 -0.46 4.10
CA VAL A 76 6.77 -0.06 3.76
C VAL A 76 6.78 1.34 3.18
N ASN A 77 7.72 2.18 3.61
CA ASN A 77 8.00 3.49 2.99
C ASN A 77 9.50 3.75 3.01
N GLU A 78 9.99 4.54 2.05
CA GLU A 78 11.33 5.08 2.11
C GLU A 78 11.32 6.44 2.82
N ILE A 79 12.14 6.62 3.86
CA ILE A 79 12.37 7.91 4.51
C ILE A 79 13.71 8.45 4.06
N THR A 80 13.79 9.77 3.84
CA THR A 80 15.06 10.42 3.53
C THR A 80 15.27 11.73 4.28
N ASN A 81 16.54 12.01 4.63
CA ASN A 81 16.99 13.32 5.06
C ASN A 81 17.72 14.10 3.94
N GLY A 82 17.63 13.62 2.70
CA GLY A 82 18.31 14.16 1.52
C GLY A 82 19.68 13.54 1.23
N THR A 83 20.29 12.84 2.19
CA THR A 83 21.61 12.19 2.04
C THR A 83 21.62 10.72 2.44
N ASP A 84 20.61 10.28 3.18
CA ASP A 84 20.43 8.93 3.70
C ASP A 84 19.01 8.49 3.36
N TYR A 85 18.87 7.31 2.77
CA TYR A 85 17.61 6.73 2.30
C TYR A 85 17.41 5.40 3.00
N ARG A 86 16.30 5.28 3.73
CA ARG A 86 16.03 4.11 4.56
C ARG A 86 14.62 3.59 4.31
N LEU A 87 14.49 2.29 4.16
CA LEU A 87 13.18 1.65 4.13
C LEU A 87 12.73 1.36 5.55
N HIS A 88 11.53 1.82 5.88
CA HIS A 88 10.87 1.58 7.15
C HIS A 88 9.69 0.64 6.89
N ALA A 89 9.83 -0.62 7.30
CA ALA A 89 8.79 -1.63 7.17
C ALA A 89 8.12 -1.87 8.52
N ALA A 90 6.79 -1.70 8.60
CA ALA A 90 6.05 -1.93 9.83
C ALA A 90 5.72 -3.43 9.96
N ARG A 91 6.25 -4.05 11.01
CA ARG A 91 5.90 -5.42 11.37
C ARG A 91 4.47 -5.45 11.91
N THR A 92 3.67 -6.42 11.47
CA THR A 92 2.26 -6.54 11.86
C THR A 92 1.82 -7.99 12.02
N THR A 93 0.65 -8.21 12.66
CA THR A 93 -0.05 -9.49 12.73
C THR A 93 -1.56 -9.27 12.86
N ASN A 94 -2.37 -10.35 12.94
CA ASN A 94 -3.82 -10.25 13.15
C ASN A 94 -4.21 -9.85 14.58
N ALA A 95 -3.30 -9.99 15.54
CA ALA A 95 -3.50 -9.59 16.92
C ALA A 95 -3.04 -8.13 17.16
N THR A 96 -3.60 -7.46 18.16
CA THR A 96 -3.11 -6.17 18.63
C THR A 96 -1.69 -6.31 19.22
N HIS A 97 -0.74 -5.50 18.75
CA HIS A 97 0.64 -5.46 19.25
C HIS A 97 1.21 -4.05 19.13
N LEU A 98 2.30 -3.77 19.87
CA LEU A 98 3.03 -2.50 19.74
C LEU A 98 3.58 -2.36 18.32
N ILE A 99 3.35 -1.21 17.69
CA ILE A 99 3.88 -0.94 16.36
C ILE A 99 5.41 -0.87 16.42
N GLN A 100 6.06 -1.66 15.57
CA GLN A 100 7.52 -1.74 15.44
C GLN A 100 7.92 -1.58 13.98
N TYR A 101 8.87 -0.67 13.72
CA TYR A 101 9.42 -0.42 12.40
C TYR A 101 10.79 -1.07 12.29
N TYR A 102 10.98 -1.89 11.26
CA TYR A 102 12.28 -2.41 10.88
C TYR A 102 12.88 -1.46 9.85
N VAL A 103 14.11 -1.03 10.10
CA VAL A 103 14.81 -0.05 9.28
C VAL A 103 15.89 -0.76 8.47
N PHE A 104 15.86 -0.54 7.16
CA PHE A 104 16.80 -1.12 6.21
C PHE A 104 17.47 -0.01 5.40
N ASP A 105 18.72 -0.25 5.00
CA ASP A 105 19.36 0.51 3.94
C ASP A 105 18.61 0.25 2.62
N SER A 106 18.16 1.31 1.93
CA SER A 106 17.23 1.13 0.80
C SER A 106 17.88 0.50 -0.44
N GLU A 107 19.20 0.63 -0.59
CA GLU A 107 19.92 0.14 -1.76
C GLU A 107 20.48 -1.27 -1.57
N SER A 108 20.93 -1.61 -0.36
CA SER A 108 21.55 -2.92 -0.06
C SER A 108 20.61 -3.91 0.65
N GLY A 109 19.48 -3.46 1.20
CA GLY A 109 18.57 -4.30 1.96
C GLY A 109 19.12 -4.73 3.33
N ASN A 110 20.27 -4.18 3.75
CA ASN A 110 20.86 -4.49 5.04
C ASN A 110 19.97 -3.96 6.17
N TYR A 111 19.60 -4.85 7.08
CA TYR A 111 18.93 -4.48 8.32
C TYR A 111 19.85 -3.59 9.17
N ILE A 112 19.29 -2.51 9.71
CA ILE A 112 20.00 -1.52 10.52
C ILE A 112 19.57 -1.64 11.98
N VAL A 113 18.27 -1.47 12.25
CA VAL A 113 17.71 -1.37 13.60
C VAL A 113 16.19 -1.52 13.59
N ASP A 114 15.60 -1.87 14.72
CA ASP A 114 14.18 -1.74 15.01
C ASP A 114 13.87 -0.46 15.81
N VAL A 115 12.75 0.18 15.49
CA VAL A 115 12.29 1.40 16.15
C VAL A 115 10.84 1.18 16.60
N GLU A 116 10.63 1.23 17.92
CA GLU A 116 9.29 1.22 18.49
C GLU A 116 8.54 2.53 18.20
N ASP A 117 7.23 2.44 18.03
CA ASP A 117 6.40 3.63 17.92
C ASP A 117 6.47 4.46 19.21
N ILE A 118 6.91 5.71 19.08
CA ILE A 118 7.12 6.65 20.19
C ILE A 118 5.83 6.97 20.97
N ASN A 119 4.66 6.73 20.38
CA ASN A 119 3.37 6.98 21.01
C ASN A 119 2.80 5.73 21.69
N ASN A 120 3.53 4.61 21.69
CA ASN A 120 3.10 3.31 22.23
C ASN A 120 1.74 2.86 21.68
N ILE A 121 1.52 3.02 20.38
CA ILE A 121 0.25 2.63 19.75
C ILE A 121 0.25 1.12 19.55
N PHE A 122 -0.88 0.49 19.92
CA PHE A 122 -1.09 -0.94 19.79
C PHE A 122 -2.18 -1.21 18.75
N SER A 123 -1.82 -1.73 17.58
CA SER A 123 -2.78 -2.10 16.54
C SER A 123 -2.09 -2.86 15.40
N PRO A 124 -2.81 -3.73 14.68
CA PRO A 124 -2.41 -4.12 13.34
C PRO A 124 -2.25 -2.90 12.43
N VAL A 125 -1.17 -2.86 11.66
CA VAL A 125 -0.89 -1.87 10.61
C VAL A 125 -1.09 -2.51 9.24
N PHE A 126 -1.82 -1.84 8.36
CA PHE A 126 -2.19 -2.40 7.05
C PHE A 126 -1.74 -1.57 5.85
N VAL A 127 -1.63 -0.26 6.02
CA VAL A 127 -1.20 0.64 4.95
C VAL A 127 -0.44 1.81 5.55
N SER A 128 0.45 2.37 4.74
CA SER A 128 1.22 3.55 5.10
C SER A 128 1.59 4.33 3.86
N GLY A 129 1.78 5.63 4.03
CA GLY A 129 2.24 6.52 2.98
C GLY A 129 3.22 7.55 3.51
N GLN A 130 4.13 7.95 2.64
CA GLN A 130 5.03 9.06 2.88
C GLN A 130 4.45 10.33 2.25
N ILE A 131 3.86 11.19 3.07
CA ILE A 131 3.31 12.47 2.61
C ILE A 131 4.41 13.55 2.55
N SER A 132 5.44 13.41 3.38
CA SER A 132 6.64 14.26 3.35
C SER A 132 7.91 13.45 3.67
N PRO A 133 9.11 13.93 3.29
CA PRO A 133 10.34 13.13 3.31
C PRO A 133 10.71 12.49 4.64
N ASN A 134 10.29 13.10 5.76
CA ASN A 134 10.64 12.72 7.13
C ASN A 134 9.45 12.27 7.98
N GLN A 135 8.29 12.02 7.37
CA GLN A 135 7.07 11.65 8.08
C GLN A 135 6.45 10.40 7.45
N ILE A 136 6.16 9.40 8.27
CA ILE A 136 5.36 8.26 7.87
C ILE A 136 3.96 8.42 8.41
N TRP A 137 2.99 8.31 7.52
CA TRP A 137 1.60 8.17 7.88
C TRP A 137 1.23 6.71 7.78
N PHE A 138 0.55 6.18 8.79
CA PHE A 138 0.05 4.82 8.77
C PHE A 138 -1.39 4.79 9.22
N ALA A 139 -2.12 3.78 8.73
CA ALA A 139 -3.51 3.61 9.07
C ALA A 139 -3.73 2.33 9.87
N CYS A 140 -4.59 2.44 10.87
CA CYS A 140 -5.13 1.35 11.66
C CYS A 140 -6.59 1.63 11.98
N GLU A 141 -7.50 0.67 11.78
CA GLU A 141 -8.88 0.69 12.31
C GLU A 141 -9.63 2.05 12.27
N GLY A 142 -9.70 2.72 11.10
CA GLY A 142 -10.41 4.02 10.97
C GLY A 142 -9.66 5.24 11.53
N LEU A 143 -8.41 5.04 11.94
CA LEU A 143 -7.49 6.04 12.42
C LEU A 143 -6.27 6.10 11.48
N VAL A 144 -5.84 7.32 11.17
CA VAL A 144 -4.56 7.58 10.51
C VAL A 144 -3.68 8.39 11.45
N ILE A 145 -2.43 7.94 11.58
CA ILE A 145 -1.43 8.50 12.47
C ILE A 145 -0.25 8.97 11.64
N CYS A 146 0.16 10.20 11.86
CA CYS A 146 1.41 10.77 11.37
C CYS A 146 2.46 10.64 12.45
N ASN A 147 3.48 9.82 12.23
CA ASN A 147 4.62 9.76 13.13
C ASN A 147 5.79 10.54 12.51
N ASN A 148 6.09 11.67 13.14
CA ASN A 148 7.32 12.39 12.91
C ASN A 148 8.27 11.87 13.97
N TYR A 149 9.33 11.19 13.56
CA TYR A 149 10.37 10.61 14.42
C TYR A 149 11.11 11.63 15.34
N ASN A 150 10.56 12.83 15.51
CA ASN A 150 10.95 13.90 16.43
C ASN A 150 9.92 14.15 17.57
N GLY A 151 8.86 13.35 17.71
CA GLY A 151 7.90 13.44 18.82
C GLY A 151 6.57 14.14 18.54
N LEU A 152 6.38 14.72 17.35
CA LEU A 152 5.11 15.35 16.98
C LEU A 152 4.23 14.36 16.21
N CYS A 153 3.06 14.06 16.78
CA CYS A 153 2.10 13.14 16.19
C CYS A 153 0.83 13.87 15.74
N GLY A 154 0.36 13.57 14.53
CA GLY A 154 -0.93 14.00 14.02
C GLY A 154 -1.91 12.83 13.96
N PHE A 155 -3.12 12.99 14.46
CA PHE A 155 -4.16 11.96 14.40
C PHE A 155 -5.31 12.42 13.50
N TRP A 156 -5.87 11.49 12.73
CA TRP A 156 -7.06 11.73 11.94
C TRP A 156 -8.00 10.52 12.01
N MET A 157 -9.14 10.71 12.69
CA MET A 157 -10.15 9.67 12.87
C MET A 157 -11.35 9.90 11.98
N PHE A 158 -11.90 8.83 11.43
CA PHE A 158 -13.13 8.84 10.65
C PHE A 158 -13.72 7.43 10.59
N SER A 159 -15.01 7.31 10.27
CA SER A 159 -15.64 6.00 10.06
C SER A 159 -15.05 5.32 8.81
N ALA A 160 -14.55 4.11 8.92
CA ALA A 160 -14.10 3.31 7.79
C ALA A 160 -14.31 1.83 8.08
N LEU A 161 -14.75 1.08 7.07
CA LEU A 161 -14.74 -0.38 7.08
C LEU A 161 -13.34 -0.91 6.71
N HIS A 162 -12.64 -0.19 5.81
CA HIS A 162 -11.28 -0.47 5.39
C HIS A 162 -10.59 0.82 4.97
N ILE A 163 -9.28 0.93 5.17
CA ILE A 163 -8.46 2.02 4.65
C ILE A 163 -7.57 1.43 3.56
N ALA A 164 -7.85 1.81 2.32
CA ALA A 164 -7.17 1.29 1.13
C ALA A 164 -5.76 1.86 1.00
N GLY A 165 -5.53 3.08 1.47
CA GLY A 165 -4.21 3.66 1.46
C GLY A 165 -4.17 5.07 2.01
N VAL A 166 -2.96 5.49 2.32
CA VAL A 166 -2.61 6.86 2.68
C VAL A 166 -1.61 7.32 1.63
N ASP A 167 -1.92 8.42 0.98
CA ASP A 167 -1.26 8.79 -0.27
C ASP A 167 -0.88 10.26 -0.26
N ARG A 168 0.20 10.59 -0.97
CA ARG A 168 0.56 11.98 -1.21
C ARG A 168 -0.31 12.54 -2.34
N TYR A 169 -1.25 13.41 -1.99
CA TYR A 169 -2.15 14.04 -2.95
C TYR A 169 -1.38 15.14 -3.72
N SER A 170 -0.91 16.18 -3.03
CA SER A 170 -0.09 17.27 -3.59
C SER A 170 1.17 17.50 -2.76
N PRO A 171 2.09 18.40 -3.17
CA PRO A 171 3.26 18.71 -2.35
C PRO A 171 2.96 19.13 -0.90
N ASP A 172 1.78 19.71 -0.66
CA ASP A 172 1.30 20.26 0.61
C ASP A 172 0.09 19.51 1.20
N LYS A 173 -0.39 18.43 0.57
CA LYS A 173 -1.59 17.70 1.00
C LYS A 173 -1.40 16.19 0.94
N GLY A 174 -1.96 15.53 1.95
CA GLY A 174 -2.17 14.08 1.97
C GLY A 174 -3.61 13.73 1.63
N CYS A 175 -3.85 12.52 1.14
CA CYS A 175 -5.19 11.95 1.11
C CYS A 175 -5.24 10.56 1.73
N VAL A 176 -6.45 10.18 2.16
CA VAL A 176 -6.77 8.86 2.65
C VAL A 176 -7.92 8.31 1.83
N VAL A 177 -7.73 7.11 1.29
CA VAL A 177 -8.75 6.36 0.58
C VAL A 177 -9.35 5.34 1.54
N ARG A 178 -10.67 5.39 1.71
CA ARG A 178 -11.40 4.51 2.62
C ARG A 178 -12.61 3.88 1.96
N LEU A 179 -12.93 2.66 2.38
CA LEU A 179 -14.23 2.05 2.15
C LEU A 179 -15.12 2.35 3.36
N PHE A 180 -16.36 2.78 3.13
CA PHE A 180 -17.36 2.94 4.18
C PHE A 180 -18.77 2.66 3.66
N ALA A 181 -19.73 2.45 4.57
CA ALA A 181 -21.13 2.28 4.24
C ALA A 181 -21.94 3.50 4.69
N TRP A 182 -22.93 3.89 3.89
CA TRP A 182 -23.96 4.86 4.27
C TRP A 182 -25.31 4.31 3.81
N GLY A 183 -26.14 3.88 4.76
CA GLY A 183 -27.40 3.22 4.43
C GLY A 183 -27.16 1.76 4.02
N SER A 184 -27.74 1.37 2.89
CA SER A 184 -27.52 0.06 2.25
C SER A 184 -26.36 0.09 1.25
N GLU A 185 -25.82 1.27 1.00
CA GLU A 185 -24.87 1.54 -0.07
C GLU A 185 -23.43 1.61 0.46
N TYR A 186 -22.48 1.19 -0.37
CA TYR A 186 -21.06 1.23 -0.07
C TYR A 186 -20.34 2.27 -0.94
N TYR A 187 -19.32 2.90 -0.38
CA TYR A 187 -18.63 4.02 -1.01
C TYR A 187 -17.13 3.92 -0.87
N ILE A 188 -16.42 4.29 -1.94
CA ILE A 188 -15.01 4.70 -1.87
C ILE A 188 -15.00 6.19 -1.52
N GLY A 189 -14.52 6.52 -0.33
CA GLY A 189 -14.31 7.89 0.11
C GLY A 189 -12.86 8.30 -0.06
N VAL A 190 -12.62 9.45 -0.69
CA VAL A 190 -11.32 10.11 -0.69
C VAL A 190 -11.42 11.33 0.21
N LEU A 191 -10.62 11.35 1.26
CA LEU A 191 -10.48 12.51 2.14
C LEU A 191 -9.09 13.12 1.96
N THR A 192 -9.01 14.41 1.69
CA THR A 192 -7.78 15.17 1.51
C THR A 192 -7.59 16.17 2.66
N LYS A 193 -6.37 16.24 3.20
CA LYS A 193 -5.99 17.13 4.29
C LYS A 193 -4.71 17.90 3.96
N THR A 194 -4.69 19.19 4.27
CA THR A 194 -3.48 20.03 4.19
C THR A 194 -2.48 19.66 5.30
N LEU A 195 -1.19 19.59 4.99
CA LEU A 195 -0.14 19.31 5.98
C LEU A 195 -0.03 20.40 7.07
N GLU A 196 -0.26 21.67 6.69
CA GLU A 196 -0.14 22.83 7.59
C GLU A 196 -1.48 23.31 8.19
N GLY A 197 -2.59 22.65 7.85
CA GLY A 197 -3.93 23.14 8.20
C GLY A 197 -4.92 22.03 8.60
N ASN A 198 -6.01 22.44 9.24
CA ASN A 198 -7.11 21.54 9.63
C ASN A 198 -8.22 21.45 8.56
N ILE A 199 -7.97 21.96 7.35
CA ILE A 199 -8.97 21.87 6.28
C ILE A 199 -8.94 20.45 5.72
N VAL A 200 -10.08 19.79 5.87
CA VAL A 200 -10.38 18.50 5.27
C VAL A 200 -11.46 18.71 4.22
N TYR A 201 -11.23 18.23 3.00
CA TYR A 201 -12.24 18.14 1.95
C TYR A 201 -12.19 16.74 1.33
N GLY A 202 -13.19 16.37 0.55
CA GLY A 202 -13.22 15.04 -0.05
C GLY A 202 -14.48 14.81 -0.86
N ASN A 203 -14.54 13.63 -1.47
CA ASN A 203 -15.75 13.13 -2.10
C ASN A 203 -15.92 11.63 -1.84
N ALA A 204 -17.14 11.14 -2.05
CA ALA A 204 -17.50 9.74 -1.95
C ALA A 204 -18.11 9.26 -3.26
N PHE A 205 -17.71 8.07 -3.69
CA PHE A 205 -18.14 7.45 -4.94
C PHE A 205 -18.80 6.12 -4.61
N GLU A 206 -20.06 5.97 -5.01
CA GLU A 206 -20.84 4.76 -4.75
C GLU A 206 -20.30 3.56 -5.54
N ILE A 207 -20.26 2.40 -4.90
CA ILE A 207 -19.95 1.12 -5.53
C ILE A 207 -21.27 0.37 -5.74
N VAL A 208 -21.66 0.17 -7.00
CA VAL A 208 -22.95 -0.40 -7.38
C VAL A 208 -22.93 -1.92 -7.59
N TYR A 209 -21.97 -2.62 -6.97
CA TYR A 209 -21.78 -4.07 -7.11
C TYR A 209 -22.07 -4.80 -5.79
N PRO A 210 -22.71 -5.97 -5.82
CA PRO A 210 -23.04 -6.72 -4.60
C PRO A 210 -21.84 -7.48 -4.01
N ASN A 211 -20.94 -7.98 -4.86
CA ASN A 211 -19.77 -8.77 -4.47
C ASN A 211 -18.49 -8.04 -4.84
N PHE A 212 -17.98 -7.22 -3.92
CA PHE A 212 -16.76 -6.45 -4.14
C PHE A 212 -15.85 -6.45 -2.89
N ASN A 213 -14.59 -6.05 -3.10
CA ASN A 213 -13.65 -5.74 -2.03
C ASN A 213 -12.79 -4.55 -2.43
N VAL A 214 -12.33 -3.77 -1.45
CA VAL A 214 -11.33 -2.70 -1.63
C VAL A 214 -10.10 -3.08 -0.81
N LYS A 215 -8.92 -2.98 -1.42
CA LYS A 215 -7.66 -3.48 -0.86
C LYS A 215 -6.61 -2.39 -0.75
N GLY A 216 -6.21 -1.80 -1.87
CA GLY A 216 -5.12 -0.84 -1.93
C GLY A 216 -5.50 0.47 -2.60
N SER A 217 -4.68 1.50 -2.41
CA SER A 217 -4.68 2.69 -3.25
C SER A 217 -3.28 3.19 -3.54
N GLY A 218 -3.17 3.98 -4.60
CA GLY A 218 -1.94 4.64 -5.00
C GLY A 218 -2.23 5.84 -5.90
N ILE A 219 -1.23 6.66 -6.14
CA ILE A 219 -1.35 7.85 -7.01
C ILE A 219 -0.65 7.60 -8.33
N LEU A 220 -1.34 7.90 -9.44
CA LEU A 220 -0.79 7.86 -10.79
C LEU A 220 -0.53 9.27 -11.31
N GLY A 221 0.75 9.65 -11.37
CA GLY A 221 1.17 10.98 -11.78
C GLY A 221 0.57 12.08 -10.87
N SER A 222 0.07 13.15 -11.47
CA SER A 222 -0.64 14.25 -10.78
C SER A 222 -2.16 14.20 -10.93
N ASP A 223 -2.69 13.18 -11.61
CA ASP A 223 -4.00 13.30 -12.28
C ASP A 223 -5.04 12.30 -11.78
N LYS A 224 -4.61 11.16 -11.21
CA LYS A 224 -5.53 10.10 -10.80
C LYS A 224 -5.13 9.43 -9.49
N ILE A 225 -6.14 9.14 -8.68
CA ILE A 225 -6.06 8.23 -7.56
C ILE A 225 -6.56 6.87 -8.05
N LEU A 226 -5.76 5.85 -7.82
CA LEU A 226 -6.05 4.47 -8.16
C LEU A 226 -6.50 3.75 -6.90
N VAL A 227 -7.55 2.96 -7.00
CA VAL A 227 -8.00 2.09 -5.92
C VAL A 227 -8.12 0.69 -6.49
N THR A 228 -7.57 -0.30 -5.80
CA THR A 228 -7.63 -1.70 -6.22
C THR A 228 -8.44 -2.55 -5.29
N GLY A 229 -8.93 -3.65 -5.84
CA GLY A 229 -9.62 -4.69 -5.09
C GLY A 229 -10.17 -5.74 -6.04
N THR A 230 -11.37 -6.23 -5.73
CA THR A 230 -12.03 -7.24 -6.56
C THR A 230 -13.50 -6.91 -6.79
N ILE A 231 -14.03 -7.33 -7.94
CA ILE A 231 -15.45 -7.39 -8.25
C ILE A 231 -15.70 -8.79 -8.82
N GLU A 232 -16.60 -9.56 -8.19
CA GLU A 232 -16.87 -10.95 -8.60
C GLU A 232 -15.58 -11.80 -8.72
N ASP A 233 -14.69 -11.64 -7.75
CA ASP A 233 -13.37 -12.30 -7.67
C ASP A 233 -12.36 -11.91 -8.77
N GLU A 234 -12.74 -11.01 -9.68
CA GLU A 234 -11.86 -10.44 -10.70
C GLU A 234 -11.13 -9.21 -10.18
N LEU A 235 -9.89 -9.01 -10.64
CA LEU A 235 -9.13 -7.80 -10.31
C LEU A 235 -9.89 -6.57 -10.82
N ALA A 236 -10.20 -5.65 -9.91
CA ALA A 236 -10.84 -4.38 -10.22
C ALA A 236 -9.92 -3.21 -9.88
N VAL A 237 -9.90 -2.21 -10.76
CA VAL A 237 -9.22 -0.94 -10.56
C VAL A 237 -10.24 0.18 -10.74
N TRP A 238 -10.45 0.98 -9.70
CA TRP A 238 -11.19 2.23 -9.76
C TRP A 238 -10.23 3.39 -9.97
N PHE A 239 -10.53 4.22 -10.96
CA PHE A 239 -9.78 5.43 -11.31
C PHE A 239 -10.60 6.63 -10.89
N ILE A 240 -10.10 7.37 -9.92
CA ILE A 240 -10.73 8.59 -9.42
C ILE A 240 -9.94 9.78 -9.94
N ASP A 241 -10.62 10.69 -10.64
CA ASP A 241 -9.98 11.91 -11.12
C ASP A 241 -9.54 12.76 -9.93
N TYR A 242 -8.39 13.42 -10.06
CA TYR A 242 -7.82 14.21 -8.97
C TYR A 242 -8.73 15.36 -8.51
N ALA A 243 -9.59 15.90 -9.38
CA ALA A 243 -10.63 16.87 -9.02
C ALA A 243 -11.73 16.30 -8.10
N LEU A 244 -11.71 14.99 -7.86
CA LEU A 244 -12.66 14.22 -7.06
C LEU A 244 -14.10 14.34 -7.59
N THR A 245 -14.29 14.47 -8.90
CA THR A 245 -15.62 14.64 -9.51
C THR A 245 -16.15 13.36 -10.14
N ASN A 246 -15.26 12.52 -10.66
CA ASN A 246 -15.64 11.30 -11.38
C ASN A 246 -14.82 10.11 -10.90
N MET A 247 -15.44 8.94 -10.98
CA MET A 247 -14.81 7.64 -10.85
C MET A 247 -15.23 6.78 -12.04
N TYR A 248 -14.30 6.01 -12.60
CA TYR A 248 -14.62 4.92 -13.52
C TYR A 248 -13.84 3.66 -13.12
N GLU A 249 -14.38 2.50 -13.44
CA GLU A 249 -13.75 1.21 -13.14
C GLU A 249 -13.26 0.46 -14.40
N ARG A 250 -12.27 -0.42 -14.19
CA ARG A 250 -11.85 -1.44 -15.14
C ARG A 250 -11.63 -2.75 -14.40
N THR A 251 -12.13 -3.86 -14.97
CA THR A 251 -11.90 -5.21 -14.46
C THR A 251 -10.97 -5.99 -15.38
N TYR A 252 -10.19 -6.90 -14.79
CA TYR A 252 -9.23 -7.75 -15.48
C TYR A 252 -9.51 -9.20 -15.10
N GLN A 253 -9.82 -10.01 -16.11
CA GLN A 253 -10.08 -11.43 -15.93
C GLN A 253 -8.89 -12.16 -15.29
N SER A 254 -9.19 -13.09 -14.39
CA SER A 254 -8.28 -13.87 -13.57
C SER A 254 -8.76 -15.32 -13.54
N ASP A 255 -7.90 -16.21 -14.02
CA ASP A 255 -8.04 -17.63 -13.76
C ASP A 255 -6.68 -18.15 -13.29
N PRO A 256 -6.52 -18.48 -12.01
CA PRO A 256 -7.54 -18.51 -10.96
C PRO A 256 -7.81 -17.12 -10.30
N PRO A 257 -8.85 -17.00 -9.44
CA PRO A 257 -9.19 -15.77 -8.72
C PRO A 257 -8.02 -15.07 -8.01
N ARG A 258 -7.99 -13.73 -8.06
CA ARG A 258 -6.96 -12.90 -7.41
C ARG A 258 -7.43 -12.41 -6.03
N MET A 259 -6.55 -12.43 -5.03
CA MET A 259 -6.85 -11.94 -3.68
C MET A 259 -5.75 -11.02 -3.12
N GLY A 260 -6.17 -9.97 -2.41
CA GLY A 260 -5.27 -9.04 -1.71
C GLY A 260 -4.45 -8.21 -2.68
N VAL A 261 -5.11 -7.31 -3.41
CA VAL A 261 -4.52 -6.57 -4.52
C VAL A 261 -4.27 -5.12 -4.14
N ASP A 262 -3.00 -4.73 -4.12
CA ASP A 262 -2.57 -3.36 -3.87
C ASP A 262 -1.89 -2.77 -5.11
N VAL A 263 -1.74 -1.44 -5.14
CA VAL A 263 -1.35 -0.72 -6.36
C VAL A 263 -0.51 0.51 -6.06
N LEU A 264 0.37 0.85 -7.01
CA LEU A 264 1.03 2.14 -7.04
C LEU A 264 1.26 2.60 -8.48
N GLY A 265 0.97 3.86 -8.73
CA GLY A 265 1.26 4.49 -10.01
C GLY A 265 2.74 4.88 -10.09
N LEU A 266 3.34 4.65 -11.25
CA LEU A 266 4.70 5.06 -11.55
C LEU A 266 4.72 6.47 -12.16
N PRO A 267 5.87 7.17 -12.11
CA PRO A 267 6.03 8.47 -12.77
C PRO A 267 5.81 8.43 -14.29
N SER A 268 5.90 7.26 -14.93
CA SER A 268 5.85 7.06 -16.39
C SER A 268 4.45 6.79 -16.97
N ASN A 269 3.37 7.07 -16.22
CA ASN A 269 1.98 6.63 -16.52
C ASN A 269 1.78 5.11 -16.49
N ASP A 270 2.80 4.36 -16.10
CA ASP A 270 2.69 2.94 -15.83
C ASP A 270 2.18 2.72 -14.40
N MET A 271 1.79 1.50 -14.09
CA MET A 271 1.29 1.13 -12.78
C MET A 271 1.87 -0.22 -12.36
N VAL A 272 2.20 -0.38 -11.09
CA VAL A 272 2.53 -1.67 -10.49
C VAL A 272 1.39 -2.11 -9.59
N ILE A 273 0.90 -3.32 -9.84
CA ILE A 273 -0.12 -4.01 -9.06
C ILE A 273 0.58 -5.18 -8.39
N MET A 274 0.31 -5.43 -7.12
CA MET A 274 0.77 -6.63 -6.46
C MET A 274 -0.38 -7.32 -5.74
N GLY A 275 -0.20 -8.60 -5.45
CA GLY A 275 -1.12 -9.30 -4.58
C GLY A 275 -0.81 -10.77 -4.45
N THR A 276 -1.85 -11.55 -4.19
CA THR A 276 -1.77 -13.02 -4.08
C THR A 276 -2.63 -13.68 -5.14
N GLU A 277 -2.08 -14.71 -5.76
CA GLU A 277 -2.81 -15.63 -6.62
C GLU A 277 -2.84 -17.03 -6.00
N THR A 278 -3.94 -17.75 -6.19
CA THR A 278 -3.95 -19.19 -5.95
C THR A 278 -3.16 -19.87 -7.06
N GLY A 279 -2.32 -20.85 -6.74
CA GLY A 279 -1.77 -21.72 -7.79
C GLY A 279 -2.87 -22.64 -8.29
N SER A 280 -2.88 -22.96 -9.59
CA SER A 280 -3.59 -24.15 -10.02
C SER A 280 -2.88 -25.34 -9.39
N THR A 281 -3.62 -26.17 -8.65
CA THR A 281 -3.18 -27.55 -8.48
C THR A 281 -3.25 -28.17 -9.87
N GLY A 282 -2.11 -28.28 -10.55
CA GLY A 282 -2.03 -29.03 -11.79
C GLY A 282 -2.49 -30.47 -11.53
N ASP A 283 -3.38 -30.96 -12.39
CA ASP A 283 -3.48 -32.39 -12.69
C ASP A 283 -2.19 -32.86 -13.39
#